data_AF-A0AAN7LHI9-F1
#
_entry.id   AF-A0AAN7LHI9-F1
#
_cell.length_a   1.000
_cell.length_b   1.000
_cell.length_c   1.000
_cell.angle_alpha   90.00
_cell.angle_beta   90.00
_cell.angle_gamma   90.00
#
_symmetry.space_group_name_H-M   'P 1'
#
loop_
_entity.id
_entity.type
_entity.pdbx_description
1 polymer ?
#
loop_
_entity_poly.entity_id
_entity_poly.type
_entity_poly.pdbx_seq_one_letter_code
_entity_poly.pdbx_strand_id
1 'polypeptide(L)'
;MRGIVWLDRPVKSDPGDDSSLPSKMISADTSDFPYSNQLGNRTALRISRIVSETLRLGFPDVRWFVMGDDDTVFVTENLLRVLRKYDHRQHYYIGSLSETHLQNIYLSYNMAYGGGGFAISYPLAVALEKMQDACIRRYPGLLGSDDRIQACLAELAVPLTKEPGFHQYDVRGDLFGLLAAHPVTPLVSLHHLDSVVPIFQDVTRVQALQRLAVPTKLDSAGLMQQSICYDKSRKWTVSVSWGFAVQIFRGIISPREIETPSRTFLNWHKKGDFKAYSINTRPVSRNPCQKPFIFYLSNVRLDHEKNRTVSQYAMYRVPQLACKWKIANPVDLDYVEVYKPADPNLWDRCYMNCSLILLLTLGCKTLLISRLVRYMIPI
;
A
#
# COMPACT_ATOMS: atom_id res chain seq x y z
N MET A 1 0.21 15.76 -12.12
CA MET A 1 -0.50 14.54 -12.60
C MET A 1 -1.86 14.99 -13.12
N ARG A 2 -2.38 14.35 -14.18
CA ARG A 2 -3.73 14.60 -14.70
C ARG A 2 -4.60 13.40 -14.34
N GLY A 3 -5.72 13.65 -13.67
CA GLY A 3 -6.67 12.59 -13.26
C GLY A 3 -7.88 12.57 -14.17
N ILE A 4 -8.38 11.37 -14.49
CA ILE A 4 -9.56 11.15 -15.32
C ILE A 4 -10.35 10.01 -14.70
N VAL A 5 -11.66 10.20 -14.56
CA VAL A 5 -12.59 9.16 -14.12
C VAL A 5 -13.28 8.60 -15.36
N TRP A 6 -13.13 7.29 -15.59
CA TRP A 6 -13.77 6.58 -16.69
C TRP A 6 -15.05 5.92 -16.22
N LEU A 7 -16.12 6.08 -17.00
CA LEU A 7 -17.45 5.61 -16.67
C LEU A 7 -18.03 4.79 -17.82
N ASP A 8 -18.97 3.91 -17.48
CA ASP A 8 -19.71 3.13 -18.47
C ASP A 8 -20.87 3.93 -19.09
N ARG A 9 -21.43 4.90 -18.36
CA ARG A 9 -22.52 5.77 -18.81
C ARG A 9 -22.43 7.18 -18.21
N PRO A 10 -23.08 8.17 -18.83
CA PRO A 10 -23.19 9.51 -18.26
C PRO A 10 -23.83 9.51 -16.87
N VAL A 11 -23.29 10.32 -15.96
CA VAL A 11 -23.86 10.60 -14.64
C VAL A 11 -24.30 12.06 -14.59
N LYS A 12 -25.39 12.31 -13.85
CA LYS A 12 -25.83 13.69 -13.58
C LYS A 12 -24.74 14.41 -12.80
N SER A 13 -24.44 15.65 -13.19
CA SER A 13 -23.47 16.51 -12.50
C SER A 13 -24.26 17.65 -11.87
N ASP A 14 -24.05 17.89 -10.58
CA ASP A 14 -24.74 19.00 -9.91
C ASP A 14 -24.01 20.32 -10.18
N PRO A 15 -24.72 21.47 -10.16
CA PRO A 15 -24.10 22.79 -10.34
C PRO A 15 -23.16 23.11 -9.16
N GLY A 16 -21.90 22.66 -9.26
CA GLY A 16 -20.89 22.77 -8.21
C GLY A 16 -19.78 21.71 -8.31
N ASP A 17 -20.07 20.57 -8.93
CA ASP A 17 -19.15 19.44 -9.06
C ASP A 17 -17.95 19.70 -9.98
N ASP A 18 -18.09 20.64 -10.93
CA ASP A 18 -17.15 20.77 -12.05
C ASP A 18 -15.80 21.41 -11.70
N SER A 19 -15.68 22.13 -10.57
CA SER A 19 -14.42 22.83 -10.23
C SER A 19 -13.43 22.01 -9.40
N SER A 20 -13.88 20.96 -8.69
CA SER A 20 -13.05 20.21 -7.74
C SER A 20 -12.82 18.74 -8.10
N LEU A 21 -13.54 18.21 -9.10
CA LEU A 21 -13.46 16.80 -9.49
C LEU A 21 -12.61 16.62 -10.76
N PRO A 22 -11.97 15.45 -10.95
CA PRO A 22 -11.29 15.12 -12.20
C PRO A 22 -12.27 15.05 -13.38
N SER A 23 -11.74 15.18 -14.59
CA SER A 23 -12.55 15.06 -15.81
C SER A 23 -13.20 13.67 -15.91
N LYS A 24 -14.48 13.64 -16.25
CA LYS A 24 -15.26 12.41 -16.44
C LYS A 24 -15.28 12.06 -17.93
N MET A 25 -14.94 10.82 -18.27
CA MET A 25 -14.97 10.29 -19.64
C MET A 25 -15.88 9.07 -19.71
N ILE A 26 -16.56 8.88 -20.84
CA ILE A 26 -17.38 7.69 -21.09
C ILE A 26 -16.61 6.75 -22.00
N SER A 27 -16.46 5.50 -21.59
CA SER A 27 -15.74 4.52 -22.40
C SER A 27 -16.50 4.22 -23.71
N ALA A 28 -15.76 3.90 -24.78
CA ALA A 28 -16.39 3.61 -26.08
C ALA A 28 -17.15 2.28 -26.07
N ASP A 29 -18.22 2.18 -26.85
CA ASP A 29 -19.06 0.97 -26.91
C ASP A 29 -18.25 -0.29 -27.22
N THR A 30 -18.60 -1.38 -26.55
CA THR A 30 -17.98 -2.70 -26.69
C THR A 30 -19.00 -3.78 -27.04
N SER A 31 -20.20 -3.43 -27.50
CA SER A 31 -21.27 -4.37 -27.89
C SER A 31 -20.82 -5.41 -28.93
N ASP A 32 -19.94 -5.03 -29.85
CA ASP A 32 -19.42 -5.91 -30.91
C ASP A 32 -18.30 -6.87 -30.46
N PHE A 33 -17.77 -6.74 -29.24
CA PHE A 33 -16.69 -7.61 -28.76
C PHE A 33 -17.24 -8.96 -28.25
N PRO A 34 -16.65 -10.10 -28.62
CA PRO A 34 -17.07 -11.38 -28.08
C PRO A 34 -16.72 -11.47 -26.57
N TYR A 35 -17.59 -12.10 -25.79
CA TYR A 35 -17.38 -12.35 -24.37
C TYR A 35 -18.07 -13.66 -23.98
N SER A 36 -17.29 -14.65 -23.56
CA SER A 36 -17.80 -16.01 -23.28
C SER A 36 -17.59 -16.46 -21.84
N ASN A 37 -16.90 -15.66 -21.01
CA ASN A 37 -16.67 -16.00 -19.61
C ASN A 37 -17.95 -15.85 -18.78
N GLN A 38 -18.37 -16.92 -18.10
CA GLN A 38 -19.62 -16.96 -17.33
C GLN A 38 -19.51 -16.41 -15.90
N LEU A 39 -18.29 -16.26 -15.37
CA LEU A 39 -18.03 -15.81 -14.00
C LEU A 39 -17.79 -14.30 -13.91
N GLY A 40 -17.28 -13.68 -14.98
CA GLY A 40 -16.95 -12.26 -15.00
C GLY A 40 -18.08 -11.36 -15.51
N ASN A 41 -17.81 -10.05 -15.57
CA ASN A 41 -18.74 -9.07 -16.13
C ASN A 41 -18.22 -8.51 -17.46
N ARG A 42 -19.12 -8.38 -18.44
CA ARG A 42 -18.83 -7.78 -19.76
C ARG A 42 -18.29 -6.34 -19.67
N THR A 43 -18.58 -5.61 -18.60
CA THR A 43 -18.00 -4.28 -18.34
C THR A 43 -16.47 -4.28 -18.30
N ALA A 44 -15.85 -5.42 -18.00
CA ALA A 44 -14.40 -5.61 -18.03
C ALA A 44 -13.77 -5.30 -19.40
N LEU A 45 -14.52 -5.47 -20.50
CA LEU A 45 -14.08 -5.09 -21.84
C LEU A 45 -13.81 -3.58 -21.93
N ARG A 46 -14.70 -2.77 -21.35
CA ARG A 46 -14.57 -1.30 -21.32
C ARG A 46 -13.38 -0.90 -20.47
N ILE A 47 -13.29 -1.48 -19.27
CA ILE A 47 -12.19 -1.22 -18.32
C ILE A 47 -10.84 -1.55 -18.95
N SER A 48 -10.70 -2.68 -19.66
CA SER A 48 -9.45 -3.05 -20.33
C SER A 48 -8.99 -2.04 -21.40
N ARG A 49 -9.90 -1.24 -21.98
CA ARG A 49 -9.58 -0.28 -23.03
C ARG A 49 -9.21 1.10 -22.51
N ILE A 50 -9.35 1.35 -21.20
CA ILE A 50 -9.15 2.67 -20.58
C ILE A 50 -7.77 3.27 -20.90
N VAL A 51 -6.69 2.48 -20.88
CA VAL A 51 -5.34 2.98 -21.21
C VAL A 51 -5.28 3.49 -22.65
N SER A 52 -5.77 2.70 -23.59
CA SER A 52 -5.82 3.04 -25.02
C SER A 52 -6.76 4.22 -25.30
N GLU A 53 -7.93 4.25 -24.65
CA GLU A 53 -8.88 5.35 -24.78
C GLU A 53 -8.32 6.65 -24.17
N THR A 54 -7.56 6.56 -23.07
CA THR A 54 -6.85 7.71 -22.49
C THR A 54 -5.72 8.21 -23.39
N LEU A 55 -5.00 7.31 -24.06
CA LEU A 55 -3.98 7.70 -25.04
C LEU A 55 -4.60 8.53 -26.20
N ARG A 56 -5.77 8.12 -26.69
CA ARG A 56 -6.48 8.81 -27.78
C ARG A 56 -6.94 10.22 -27.43
N LEU A 57 -6.98 10.59 -26.15
CA LEU A 57 -7.24 11.97 -25.73
C LEU A 57 -6.11 12.94 -26.10
N GLY A 58 -4.94 12.44 -26.50
CA GLY A 58 -3.90 13.27 -27.14
C GLY A 58 -3.23 14.28 -26.21
N PHE A 59 -3.21 14.01 -24.90
CA PHE A 59 -2.55 14.90 -23.95
C PHE A 59 -1.04 15.04 -24.24
N PRO A 60 -0.49 16.27 -24.26
CA PRO A 60 0.93 16.47 -24.48
C PRO A 60 1.76 16.01 -23.28
N ASP A 61 3.04 15.68 -23.52
CA ASP A 61 4.06 15.38 -22.52
C ASP A 61 3.70 14.27 -21.52
N VAL A 62 2.96 13.24 -21.98
CA VAL A 62 2.66 12.05 -21.17
C VAL A 62 3.86 11.10 -21.18
N ARG A 63 4.28 10.66 -19.99
CA ARG A 63 5.37 9.68 -19.81
C ARG A 63 4.85 8.30 -19.40
N TRP A 64 3.81 8.30 -18.58
CA TRP A 64 3.23 7.11 -17.96
C TRP A 64 1.71 7.26 -17.94
N PHE A 65 1.02 6.16 -18.22
CA PHE A 65 -0.40 5.98 -17.95
C PHE A 65 -0.50 5.14 -16.68
N VAL A 66 -1.25 5.61 -15.69
CA VAL A 66 -1.44 4.91 -14.42
C VAL A 66 -2.93 4.61 -14.28
N MET A 67 -3.25 3.35 -14.00
CA MET A 67 -4.60 2.84 -13.83
C MET A 67 -4.77 2.36 -12.39
N GLY A 68 -5.96 2.54 -11.85
CA GLY A 68 -6.42 2.03 -10.56
C GLY A 68 -7.95 2.00 -10.53
N ASP A 69 -8.50 1.28 -9.57
CA ASP A 69 -9.95 1.16 -9.38
C ASP A 69 -10.49 2.36 -8.58
N ASP A 70 -11.81 2.49 -8.47
CA ASP A 70 -12.49 3.62 -7.84
C ASP A 70 -12.34 3.63 -6.30
N ASP A 71 -11.83 2.56 -5.71
CA ASP A 71 -11.51 2.42 -4.29
C ASP A 71 -9.99 2.27 -4.03
N THR A 72 -9.15 2.49 -5.05
CA THR A 72 -7.69 2.54 -4.93
C THR A 72 -7.22 3.91 -4.47
N VAL A 73 -6.36 3.95 -3.45
CA VAL A 73 -5.71 5.18 -2.98
C VAL A 73 -4.22 5.15 -3.32
N PHE A 74 -3.75 6.13 -4.09
CA PHE A 74 -2.33 6.28 -4.44
C PHE A 74 -1.61 7.30 -3.54
N VAL A 75 -0.39 6.96 -3.14
CA VAL A 75 0.61 7.89 -2.63
C VAL A 75 1.42 8.42 -3.81
N THR A 76 0.94 9.49 -4.42
CA THR A 76 1.42 9.99 -5.73
C THR A 76 2.92 10.31 -5.76
N GLU A 77 3.49 10.86 -4.69
CA GLU A 77 4.94 11.14 -4.63
C GLU A 77 5.77 9.84 -4.62
N ASN A 78 5.28 8.80 -3.96
CA ASN A 78 5.95 7.48 -3.96
C ASN A 78 5.78 6.78 -5.31
N LEU A 79 4.62 6.91 -5.95
CA LEU A 79 4.41 6.46 -7.32
C LEU A 79 5.43 7.11 -8.28
N LEU A 80 5.58 8.44 -8.23
CA LEU A 80 6.58 9.15 -9.04
C LEU A 80 7.99 8.69 -8.72
N ARG A 81 8.31 8.46 -7.45
CA ARG A 81 9.61 7.93 -7.05
C ARG A 81 9.89 6.56 -7.67
N VAL A 82 8.92 5.66 -7.64
CA VAL A 82 9.04 4.33 -8.23
C VAL A 82 9.22 4.42 -9.74
N LEU A 83 8.40 5.22 -10.44
CA LEU A 83 8.46 5.36 -11.89
C LEU A 83 9.77 6.03 -12.38
N ARG A 84 10.40 6.88 -11.57
CA ARG A 84 11.69 7.52 -11.89
C ARG A 84 12.86 6.53 -12.00
N LYS A 85 12.72 5.32 -11.45
CA LYS A 85 13.73 4.25 -11.60
C LYS A 85 13.87 3.74 -13.03
N TYR A 86 12.87 3.98 -13.87
CA TYR A 86 12.74 3.38 -15.19
C TYR A 86 12.87 4.41 -16.31
N ASP A 87 13.54 4.04 -17.40
CA ASP A 87 13.53 4.86 -18.61
C ASP A 87 12.16 4.76 -19.29
N HIS A 88 11.31 5.73 -19.05
CA HIS A 88 9.97 5.88 -19.63
C HIS A 88 9.89 5.79 -21.18
N ARG A 89 11.03 5.85 -21.89
CA ARG A 89 11.11 5.67 -23.35
C ARG A 89 11.15 4.20 -23.78
N GLN A 90 11.26 3.26 -22.83
CA GLN A 90 11.21 1.82 -23.06
C GLN A 90 9.84 1.26 -22.74
N HIS A 91 9.55 0.02 -23.15
CA HIS A 91 8.31 -0.67 -22.83
C HIS A 91 8.31 -1.20 -21.40
N TYR A 92 7.47 -0.61 -20.54
CA TYR A 92 7.33 -1.02 -19.16
C TYR A 92 5.86 -1.18 -18.77
N TYR A 93 5.56 -2.33 -18.19
CA TYR A 93 4.33 -2.63 -17.46
C TYR A 93 4.69 -2.89 -15.99
N ILE A 94 4.33 -1.95 -15.11
CA ILE A 94 4.77 -1.91 -13.72
C ILE A 94 3.57 -2.03 -12.79
N GLY A 95 3.64 -2.91 -11.81
CA GLY A 95 2.60 -3.08 -10.78
C GLY A 95 2.92 -4.26 -9.89
N SER A 96 1.93 -4.87 -9.24
CA SER A 96 2.16 -6.02 -8.37
C SER A 96 1.03 -7.04 -8.42
N LEU A 97 1.30 -8.18 -7.79
CA LEU A 97 0.39 -9.30 -7.63
C LEU A 97 -0.61 -9.07 -6.49
N SER A 98 -1.60 -9.96 -6.41
CA SER A 98 -2.43 -10.09 -5.21
C SER A 98 -1.65 -10.73 -4.07
N GLU A 99 -1.92 -10.29 -2.83
CA GLU A 99 -1.41 -10.90 -1.60
C GLU A 99 -2.01 -12.30 -1.34
N THR A 100 -2.98 -12.75 -2.14
CA THR A 100 -3.62 -14.07 -2.05
C THR A 100 -3.17 -14.99 -3.19
N HIS A 101 -2.67 -16.19 -2.85
CA HIS A 101 -2.19 -17.19 -3.82
C HIS A 101 -3.27 -17.62 -4.82
N LEU A 102 -4.50 -17.85 -4.36
CA LEU A 102 -5.57 -18.35 -5.22
C LEU A 102 -5.89 -17.37 -6.35
N GLN A 103 -5.93 -16.07 -6.05
CA GLN A 103 -6.13 -15.04 -7.07
C GLN A 103 -5.06 -15.16 -8.16
N ASN A 104 -3.78 -15.24 -7.75
CA ASN A 104 -2.66 -15.34 -8.69
C ASN A 104 -2.63 -16.67 -9.48
N ILE A 105 -3.12 -17.77 -8.91
CA ILE A 105 -3.23 -19.06 -9.60
C ILE A 105 -4.35 -19.03 -10.65
N TYR A 106 -5.51 -18.44 -10.31
CA TYR A 106 -6.66 -18.40 -11.21
C TYR A 106 -6.52 -17.35 -12.32
N LEU A 107 -5.81 -16.26 -12.06
CA LEU A 107 -5.55 -15.20 -13.03
C LEU A 107 -4.12 -15.35 -13.57
N SER A 108 -3.13 -14.72 -12.94
CA SER A 108 -1.73 -14.85 -13.37
C SER A 108 -0.74 -14.30 -12.34
N TYR A 109 0.43 -14.95 -12.22
CA TYR A 109 1.61 -14.42 -11.52
C TYR A 109 2.42 -13.42 -12.36
N ASN A 110 1.96 -13.12 -13.58
CA ASN A 110 2.55 -12.17 -14.51
C ASN A 110 1.63 -10.97 -14.80
N MET A 111 0.55 -10.82 -14.04
CA MET A 111 -0.43 -9.74 -14.18
C MET A 111 -0.33 -8.78 -13.00
N ALA A 112 -0.28 -7.47 -13.28
CA ALA A 112 -0.55 -6.48 -12.26
C ALA A 112 -2.06 -6.41 -12.05
N TYR A 113 -2.50 -6.48 -10.80
CA TYR A 113 -3.91 -6.34 -10.47
C TYR A 113 -4.32 -4.86 -10.54
N GLY A 114 -5.44 -4.59 -11.20
CA GLY A 114 -5.97 -3.26 -11.49
C GLY A 114 -6.28 -2.47 -10.23
N GLY A 115 -6.89 -3.12 -9.24
CA GLY A 115 -7.16 -2.53 -7.93
C GLY A 115 -5.91 -2.10 -7.18
N GLY A 116 -4.84 -2.90 -7.20
CA GLY A 116 -3.54 -2.51 -6.68
C GLY A 116 -2.90 -1.40 -7.51
N GLY A 117 -3.38 -1.19 -8.72
CA GLY A 117 -2.88 -0.20 -9.65
C GLY A 117 -1.69 -0.69 -10.46
N PHE A 118 -1.56 -0.14 -11.66
CA PHE A 118 -0.41 -0.38 -12.51
C PHE A 118 -0.08 0.83 -13.38
N ALA A 119 1.15 0.87 -13.88
CA ALA A 119 1.65 1.88 -14.80
C ALA A 119 2.13 1.25 -16.11
N ILE A 120 1.79 1.91 -17.22
CA ILE A 120 2.25 1.58 -18.57
C ILE A 120 3.01 2.78 -19.13
N SER A 121 4.23 2.55 -19.64
CA SER A 121 5.01 3.62 -20.27
C SER A 121 4.34 4.10 -21.56
N TYR A 122 4.55 5.38 -21.91
CA TYR A 122 3.96 5.97 -23.12
C TYR A 122 4.17 5.14 -24.41
N PRO A 123 5.40 4.72 -24.79
CA PRO A 123 5.58 3.92 -26.00
C PRO A 123 4.85 2.57 -25.94
N LEU A 124 4.74 1.96 -24.77
CA LEU A 124 3.99 0.72 -24.61
C LEU A 124 2.47 0.95 -24.77
N ALA A 125 1.94 2.06 -24.25
CA ALA A 125 0.54 2.41 -24.49
C ALA A 125 0.25 2.59 -25.99
N VAL A 126 1.17 3.20 -26.74
CA VAL A 126 1.05 3.34 -28.21
C VAL A 126 1.08 1.97 -28.91
N ALA A 127 1.96 1.06 -28.48
CA ALA A 127 2.00 -0.29 -29.04
C ALA A 127 0.73 -1.09 -28.71
N LEU A 128 0.24 -0.98 -27.46
CA LEU A 128 -0.97 -1.63 -26.99
C LEU A 128 -2.19 -1.13 -27.77
N GLU A 129 -2.37 0.19 -27.90
CA GLU A 129 -3.53 0.78 -28.57
C GLU A 129 -3.74 0.26 -30.00
N LYS A 130 -2.65 0.05 -30.74
CA LYS A 130 -2.67 -0.44 -32.13
C LYS A 130 -3.19 -1.88 -32.27
N MET A 131 -3.07 -2.70 -31.21
CA MET A 131 -3.33 -4.15 -31.29
C MET A 131 -4.40 -4.64 -30.30
N GLN A 132 -4.72 -3.86 -29.27
CA GLN A 132 -5.53 -4.27 -28.13
C GLN A 132 -6.91 -4.77 -28.55
N ASP A 133 -7.58 -4.06 -29.45
CA ASP A 133 -8.92 -4.43 -29.90
C ASP A 133 -8.94 -5.79 -30.62
N ALA A 134 -7.87 -6.14 -31.35
CA ALA A 134 -7.72 -7.46 -31.97
C ALA A 134 -7.38 -8.53 -30.93
N CYS A 135 -6.52 -8.22 -29.97
CA CYS A 135 -6.19 -9.10 -28.84
C CYS A 135 -7.42 -9.46 -28.00
N ILE A 136 -8.24 -8.47 -27.60
CA ILE A 136 -9.46 -8.72 -26.80
C ILE A 136 -10.42 -9.66 -27.54
N ARG A 137 -10.54 -9.53 -28.86
CA ARG A 137 -11.38 -10.43 -29.70
C ARG A 137 -10.85 -11.86 -29.74
N ARG A 138 -9.53 -12.06 -29.69
CA ARG A 138 -8.91 -13.40 -29.65
C ARG A 138 -9.17 -14.14 -28.34
N TYR A 139 -9.36 -13.41 -27.23
CA TYR A 139 -9.46 -13.99 -25.90
C TYR A 139 -10.80 -13.67 -25.19
N PRO A 140 -11.95 -14.07 -25.76
CA PRO A 140 -13.27 -13.76 -25.19
C PRO A 140 -13.54 -14.46 -23.84
N GLY A 141 -12.76 -15.50 -23.52
CA GLY A 141 -12.91 -16.31 -22.31
C GLY A 141 -12.18 -15.77 -21.07
N LEU A 142 -11.37 -14.71 -21.18
CA LEU A 142 -10.67 -14.13 -20.03
C LEU A 142 -11.65 -13.50 -19.03
N LEU A 143 -11.28 -13.45 -17.75
CA LEU A 143 -12.23 -13.06 -16.70
C LEU A 143 -12.41 -11.54 -16.61
N GLY A 144 -11.35 -10.84 -16.23
CA GLY A 144 -11.40 -9.41 -15.89
C GLY A 144 -10.69 -8.51 -16.92
N SER A 145 -10.60 -7.23 -16.60
CA SER A 145 -9.85 -6.25 -17.37
C SER A 145 -8.35 -6.53 -17.33
N ASP A 146 -7.86 -6.87 -16.14
CA ASP A 146 -6.42 -7.00 -15.87
C ASP A 146 -5.84 -8.22 -16.58
N ASP A 147 -6.62 -9.30 -16.60
CA ASP A 147 -6.32 -10.55 -17.31
C ASP A 147 -6.17 -10.27 -18.82
N ARG A 148 -7.06 -9.44 -19.38
CA ARG A 148 -6.99 -9.00 -20.79
C ARG A 148 -5.80 -8.09 -21.07
N ILE A 149 -5.52 -7.12 -20.19
CA ILE A 149 -4.33 -6.27 -20.31
C ILE A 149 -3.08 -7.15 -20.33
N GLN A 150 -2.95 -8.08 -19.39
CA GLN A 150 -1.79 -8.96 -19.31
C GLN A 150 -1.66 -9.85 -20.55
N ALA A 151 -2.76 -10.43 -21.04
CA ALA A 151 -2.75 -11.22 -22.27
C ALA A 151 -2.26 -10.42 -23.49
N CYS A 152 -2.74 -9.18 -23.66
CA CYS A 152 -2.31 -8.33 -24.76
C CYS A 152 -0.84 -7.89 -24.63
N LEU A 153 -0.39 -7.60 -23.42
CA LEU A 153 1.02 -7.27 -23.16
C LEU A 153 1.95 -8.47 -23.36
N ALA A 154 1.45 -9.69 -23.13
CA ALA A 154 2.19 -10.93 -23.44
C ALA A 154 2.38 -11.12 -24.95
N GLU A 155 1.40 -10.77 -25.79
CA GLU A 155 1.57 -10.75 -27.25
C GLU A 155 2.65 -9.75 -27.71
N LEU A 156 2.81 -8.64 -26.97
CA LEU A 156 3.88 -7.66 -27.17
C LEU A 156 5.22 -8.07 -26.55
N ALA A 157 5.30 -9.27 -25.95
CA ALA A 157 6.46 -9.79 -25.23
C ALA A 157 6.95 -8.85 -24.09
N VAL A 158 6.04 -8.10 -23.46
CA VAL A 158 6.37 -7.23 -22.33
C VAL A 158 5.97 -7.91 -21.02
N PRO A 159 6.93 -8.28 -20.16
CA PRO A 159 6.62 -8.90 -18.88
C PRO A 159 6.22 -7.86 -17.83
N LEU A 160 5.52 -8.33 -16.79
CA LEU A 160 5.28 -7.54 -15.58
C LEU A 160 6.59 -7.24 -14.85
N THR A 161 6.85 -5.95 -14.62
CA THR A 161 7.86 -5.45 -13.70
C THR A 161 7.22 -5.29 -12.32
N LYS A 162 7.60 -6.16 -11.38
CA LYS A 162 6.99 -6.23 -10.05
C LYS A 162 7.54 -5.15 -9.12
N GLU A 163 6.66 -4.31 -8.61
CA GLU A 163 6.95 -3.27 -7.61
C GLU A 163 6.16 -3.54 -6.32
N PRO A 164 6.80 -3.99 -5.23
CA PRO A 164 6.10 -4.51 -4.04
C PRO A 164 5.28 -3.47 -3.25
N GLY A 165 5.33 -2.19 -3.62
CA GLY A 165 4.56 -1.12 -2.99
C GLY A 165 3.16 -0.92 -3.57
N PHE A 166 2.82 -1.62 -4.66
CA PHE A 166 1.45 -1.68 -5.16
C PHE A 166 0.70 -2.81 -4.45
N HIS A 167 -0.41 -2.48 -3.78
CA HIS A 167 -1.15 -3.44 -2.97
C HIS A 167 -2.59 -3.61 -3.42
N GLN A 168 -2.91 -4.83 -3.86
CA GLN A 168 -4.28 -5.24 -4.20
C GLN A 168 -5.09 -5.55 -2.94
N TYR A 169 -4.48 -6.10 -1.89
CA TYR A 169 -5.14 -6.64 -0.69
C TYR A 169 -6.49 -7.33 -0.97
N ASP A 170 -6.48 -8.40 -1.78
CA ASP A 170 -7.60 -9.35 -1.87
C ASP A 170 -7.71 -10.18 -0.58
N VAL A 171 -7.90 -9.50 0.53
CA VAL A 171 -8.03 -9.99 1.89
C VAL A 171 -9.23 -9.31 2.55
N ARG A 172 -9.63 -9.81 3.71
CA ARG A 172 -10.76 -9.31 4.49
C ARG A 172 -10.34 -9.07 5.94
N GLY A 173 -11.12 -8.28 6.66
CA GLY A 173 -10.86 -8.01 8.07
C GLY A 173 -9.84 -6.88 8.23
N ASP A 174 -8.84 -7.09 9.10
CA ASP A 174 -7.92 -6.04 9.57
C ASP A 174 -6.55 -6.11 8.88
N LEU A 175 -6.22 -5.05 8.14
CA LEU A 175 -4.95 -4.88 7.42
C LEU A 175 -3.75 -4.56 8.33
N PHE A 176 -3.96 -4.37 9.64
CA PHE A 176 -2.94 -3.91 10.57
C PHE A 176 -1.60 -4.66 10.44
N GLY A 177 -1.62 -5.99 10.35
CA GLY A 177 -0.40 -6.77 10.23
C GLY A 177 0.38 -6.52 8.94
N LEU A 178 -0.30 -6.27 7.82
CA LEU A 178 0.33 -5.95 6.53
C LEU A 178 0.95 -4.55 6.55
N LEU A 179 0.22 -3.57 7.08
CA LEU A 179 0.65 -2.16 7.12
C LEU A 179 1.73 -1.90 8.20
N ALA A 180 1.66 -2.60 9.34
CA ALA A 180 2.65 -2.49 10.41
C ALA A 180 4.00 -3.17 10.08
N ALA A 181 3.98 -4.14 9.16
CA ALA A 181 5.16 -4.85 8.65
C ALA A 181 5.26 -4.69 7.13
N HIS A 182 4.99 -3.48 6.64
CA HIS A 182 5.08 -3.16 5.23
C HIS A 182 6.49 -3.46 4.70
N PRO A 183 6.64 -4.04 3.49
CA PRO A 183 7.94 -4.31 2.91
C PRO A 183 8.83 -3.08 2.80
N VAL A 184 10.13 -3.32 2.67
CA VAL A 184 11.13 -2.27 2.45
C VAL A 184 11.02 -1.73 1.01
N THR A 185 10.05 -0.85 0.80
CA THR A 185 9.75 -0.22 -0.49
C THR A 185 8.87 1.00 -0.24
N PRO A 186 8.85 2.03 -1.11
CA PRO A 186 7.84 3.07 -1.02
C PRO A 186 6.44 2.45 -1.06
N LEU A 187 5.55 2.83 -0.13
CA LEU A 187 4.13 2.50 -0.25
C LEU A 187 3.56 3.28 -1.43
N VAL A 188 3.04 2.61 -2.46
CA VAL A 188 2.56 3.26 -3.68
C VAL A 188 1.04 3.35 -3.69
N SER A 189 0.34 2.28 -3.37
CA SER A 189 -1.12 2.22 -3.43
C SER A 189 -1.71 1.28 -2.40
N LEU A 190 -2.96 1.53 -2.03
CA LEU A 190 -3.77 0.69 -1.15
C LEU A 190 -5.14 0.48 -1.81
N HIS A 191 -5.54 -0.76 -1.94
CA HIS A 191 -6.86 -1.28 -2.32
C HIS A 191 -7.10 -2.51 -1.43
N HIS A 192 -8.26 -3.05 -1.10
CA HIS A 192 -9.66 -2.73 -1.43
C HIS A 192 -10.29 -2.10 -0.16
N LEU A 193 -10.15 -0.79 0.07
CA LEU A 193 -10.29 -0.20 1.43
C LEU A 193 -11.73 -0.18 1.96
N ASP A 194 -12.73 -0.21 1.09
CA ASP A 194 -14.16 -0.37 1.41
C ASP A 194 -14.52 -1.81 1.88
N SER A 195 -13.69 -2.80 1.52
CA SER A 195 -13.90 -4.23 1.80
C SER A 195 -13.23 -4.74 3.10
N VAL A 196 -12.39 -3.90 3.72
CA VAL A 196 -11.67 -4.15 4.98
C VAL A 196 -12.13 -3.20 6.08
N VAL A 197 -11.82 -3.49 7.35
CA VAL A 197 -12.10 -2.53 8.43
C VAL A 197 -11.20 -1.28 8.29
N PRO A 198 -11.62 -0.12 8.82
CA PRO A 198 -10.78 1.09 8.81
C PRO A 198 -9.38 0.83 9.37
N ILE A 199 -8.36 1.38 8.71
CA ILE A 199 -6.95 1.17 9.10
C ILE A 199 -6.61 1.82 10.47
N PHE A 200 -7.38 2.81 10.89
CA PHE A 200 -7.34 3.38 12.23
C PHE A 200 -8.60 3.00 13.01
N GLN A 201 -8.47 2.78 14.31
CA GLN A 201 -9.60 2.44 15.18
C GLN A 201 -10.53 3.63 15.41
N ASP A 202 -11.79 3.33 15.72
CA ASP A 202 -12.83 4.28 16.13
C ASP A 202 -13.09 5.43 15.13
N VAL A 203 -12.78 5.21 13.85
CA VAL A 203 -13.02 6.17 12.77
C VAL A 203 -13.59 5.48 11.54
N THR A 204 -14.28 6.24 10.68
CA THR A 204 -14.72 5.74 9.37
C THR A 204 -13.55 5.55 8.42
N ARG A 205 -13.75 4.83 7.30
CA ARG A 205 -12.73 4.63 6.26
C ARG A 205 -12.22 5.96 5.68
N VAL A 206 -13.12 6.89 5.42
CA VAL A 206 -12.76 8.22 4.90
C VAL A 206 -11.96 9.02 5.93
N GLN A 207 -12.38 9.02 7.19
CA GLN A 207 -11.61 9.67 8.27
C GLN A 207 -10.23 9.01 8.46
N ALA A 208 -10.14 7.69 8.29
CA ALA A 208 -8.87 6.97 8.35
C ALA A 208 -7.91 7.43 7.23
N LEU A 209 -8.43 7.63 6.02
CA LEU A 209 -7.67 8.17 4.89
C LEU A 209 -7.28 9.64 5.10
N GLN A 210 -8.17 10.47 5.64
CA GLN A 210 -7.86 11.85 6.00
C GLN A 210 -6.73 11.91 7.04
N ARG A 211 -6.75 11.01 8.04
CA ARG A 211 -5.67 10.87 9.01
C ARG A 211 -4.36 10.42 8.36
N LEU A 212 -4.41 9.45 7.44
CA LEU A 212 -3.23 8.98 6.70
C LEU A 212 -2.64 10.06 5.78
N ALA A 213 -3.48 10.95 5.25
CA ALA A 213 -3.04 12.03 4.36
C ALA A 213 -2.08 13.02 5.05
N VAL A 214 -2.17 13.19 6.37
CA VAL A 214 -1.30 14.11 7.13
C VAL A 214 0.18 13.68 7.10
N PRO A 215 0.58 12.48 7.58
CA PRO A 215 1.96 12.03 7.48
C PRO A 215 2.41 11.86 6.03
N THR A 216 1.50 11.46 5.13
CA THR A 216 1.80 11.35 3.69
C THR A 216 2.30 12.67 3.10
N LYS A 217 1.66 13.80 3.44
CA LYS A 217 2.06 15.14 2.98
C LYS A 217 3.37 15.62 3.60
N LEU A 218 3.71 15.14 4.80
CA LEU A 218 4.93 15.55 5.51
C LEU A 218 6.16 14.77 5.03
N ASP A 219 6.03 13.46 4.85
CA ASP A 219 7.13 12.60 4.40
C ASP A 219 6.57 11.27 3.83
N SER A 220 6.14 11.31 2.57
CA SER A 220 5.62 10.12 1.88
C SER A 220 6.64 9.00 1.79
N ALA A 221 7.93 9.33 1.66
CA ALA A 221 9.00 8.36 1.49
C ALA A 221 9.14 7.44 2.71
N GLY A 222 8.91 7.97 3.92
CA GLY A 222 8.91 7.21 5.16
C GLY A 222 7.59 6.55 5.54
N LEU A 223 6.52 6.73 4.77
CA LEU A 223 5.19 6.23 5.10
C LEU A 223 5.18 4.70 5.21
N MET A 224 4.63 4.20 6.34
CA MET A 224 4.57 2.79 6.75
C MET A 224 5.91 2.07 6.85
N GLN A 225 7.03 2.79 6.76
CA GLN A 225 8.34 2.15 6.81
C GLN A 225 8.64 1.63 8.20
N GLN A 226 8.90 0.33 8.27
CA GLN A 226 9.15 -0.36 9.53
C GLN A 226 10.58 -0.11 10.02
N SER A 227 10.68 0.31 11.28
CA SER A 227 11.93 0.44 12.02
C SER A 227 11.84 -0.36 13.31
N ILE A 228 12.80 -1.24 13.55
CA ILE A 228 12.81 -2.14 14.72
C ILE A 228 13.91 -1.70 15.68
N CYS A 229 13.53 -1.45 16.93
CA CYS A 229 14.40 -0.96 17.99
C CYS A 229 14.29 -1.86 19.24
N TYR A 230 15.32 -1.81 20.09
CA TYR A 230 15.38 -2.62 21.31
C TYR A 230 15.63 -1.78 22.55
N ASP A 231 14.73 -1.86 23.53
CA ASP A 231 14.98 -1.37 24.89
C ASP A 231 15.57 -2.50 25.72
N LYS A 232 16.91 -2.55 25.80
CA LYS A 232 17.63 -3.58 26.56
C LYS A 232 17.30 -3.54 28.05
N SER A 233 17.06 -2.35 28.61
CA SER A 233 16.81 -2.18 30.05
C SER A 233 15.47 -2.80 30.46
N ARG A 234 14.44 -2.56 29.65
CA ARG A 234 13.08 -3.09 29.87
C ARG A 234 12.82 -4.42 29.21
N LYS A 235 13.77 -4.88 28.38
CA LYS A 235 13.66 -6.06 27.52
C LYS A 235 12.45 -5.94 26.59
N TRP A 236 12.35 -4.83 25.86
CA TRP A 236 11.29 -4.62 24.87
C TRP A 236 11.84 -4.64 23.44
N THR A 237 11.01 -5.12 22.53
CA THR A 237 11.17 -4.89 21.09
C THR A 237 10.12 -3.86 20.68
N VAL A 238 10.55 -2.80 20.01
CA VAL A 238 9.69 -1.71 19.55
C VAL A 238 9.73 -1.70 18.03
N SER A 239 8.58 -1.94 17.39
CA SER A 239 8.42 -1.82 15.95
C SER A 239 7.65 -0.53 15.65
N VAL A 240 8.23 0.34 14.83
CA VAL A 240 7.63 1.60 14.40
C VAL A 240 7.32 1.50 12.92
N SER A 241 6.04 1.50 12.54
CA SER A 241 5.58 1.74 11.16
C SER A 241 5.20 3.22 11.07
N TRP A 242 6.13 4.03 10.55
CA TRP A 242 6.02 5.49 10.65
C TRP A 242 4.79 6.03 9.89
N GLY A 243 4.04 6.92 10.53
CA GLY A 243 2.79 7.46 9.99
C GLY A 243 1.58 6.52 10.15
N PHE A 244 1.76 5.36 10.80
CA PHE A 244 0.68 4.40 11.02
C PHE A 244 0.57 3.94 12.48
N ALA A 245 1.52 3.13 12.95
CA ALA A 245 1.43 2.49 14.27
C ALA A 245 2.79 2.14 14.88
N VAL A 246 2.83 2.07 16.21
CA VAL A 246 3.94 1.52 16.99
C VAL A 246 3.46 0.27 17.73
N GLN A 247 4.26 -0.79 17.69
CA GLN A 247 4.07 -2.02 18.46
C GLN A 247 5.18 -2.16 19.49
N ILE A 248 4.83 -2.34 20.76
CA ILE A 248 5.78 -2.67 21.83
C ILE A 248 5.54 -4.10 22.28
N PHE A 249 6.53 -4.96 22.10
CA PHE A 249 6.52 -6.35 22.52
C PHE A 249 7.34 -6.52 23.80
N ARG A 250 6.84 -7.35 24.71
CA ARG A 250 7.65 -7.84 25.84
C ARG A 250 8.60 -8.92 25.34
N GLY A 251 9.90 -8.76 25.60
CA GLY A 251 10.96 -9.64 25.13
C GLY A 251 11.74 -9.08 23.94
N ILE A 252 12.91 -9.66 23.70
CA ILE A 252 13.76 -9.37 22.53
C ILE A 252 13.39 -10.34 21.42
N ILE A 253 12.72 -9.83 20.38
CA ILE A 253 12.22 -10.59 19.23
C ILE A 253 13.09 -10.29 18.02
N SER A 254 13.38 -11.33 17.23
CA SER A 254 14.23 -11.18 16.04
C SER A 254 13.59 -10.27 14.98
N PRO A 255 14.37 -9.49 14.20
CA PRO A 255 13.82 -8.69 13.11
C PRO A 255 13.07 -9.54 12.09
N ARG A 256 13.58 -10.73 11.77
CA ARG A 256 12.92 -11.71 10.87
C ARG A 256 11.48 -12.00 11.29
N GLU A 257 11.23 -12.10 12.59
CA GLU A 257 9.88 -12.36 13.09
C GLU A 257 9.01 -11.09 13.04
N ILE A 258 9.56 -9.92 13.36
CA ILE A 258 8.82 -8.64 13.37
C ILE A 258 8.49 -8.14 11.95
N GLU A 259 9.38 -8.37 10.99
CA GLU A 259 9.19 -8.09 9.56
C GLU A 259 8.21 -9.08 8.91
N THR A 260 7.88 -10.20 9.57
CA THR A 260 6.82 -11.11 9.11
C THR A 260 5.45 -10.59 9.57
N PRO A 261 4.53 -10.21 8.65
CA PRO A 261 3.20 -9.71 8.99
C PRO A 261 2.41 -10.66 9.89
N SER A 262 1.81 -10.12 10.96
CA SER A 262 0.84 -10.88 11.76
C SER A 262 -0.46 -11.06 10.99
N ARG A 263 -1.04 -12.27 10.99
CA ARG A 263 -2.32 -12.56 10.32
C ARG A 263 -3.52 -11.97 11.08
N THR A 264 -3.67 -10.65 11.00
CA THR A 264 -4.85 -9.90 11.47
C THR A 264 -5.99 -9.91 10.43
N PHE A 265 -5.69 -10.40 9.23
CA PHE A 265 -6.58 -10.49 8.08
C PHE A 265 -6.92 -11.94 7.71
N LEU A 266 -7.97 -12.09 6.92
CA LEU A 266 -8.39 -13.34 6.30
C LEU A 266 -8.18 -13.25 4.79
N ASN A 267 -8.06 -14.39 4.10
CA ASN A 267 -8.03 -14.39 2.64
C ASN A 267 -9.39 -13.95 2.05
N TRP A 268 -9.45 -13.77 0.73
CA TRP A 268 -10.67 -13.37 0.02
C TRP A 268 -11.90 -14.23 0.36
N HIS A 269 -11.70 -15.53 0.59
CA HIS A 269 -12.74 -16.50 0.97
C HIS A 269 -12.98 -16.60 2.48
N LYS A 270 -12.54 -15.60 3.27
CA LYS A 270 -12.73 -15.49 4.72
C LYS A 270 -12.10 -16.65 5.52
N LYS A 271 -11.01 -17.23 5.02
CA LYS A 271 -10.20 -18.25 5.70
C LYS A 271 -8.86 -17.67 6.15
N GLY A 272 -8.46 -17.97 7.37
CA GLY A 272 -7.19 -17.51 7.96
C GLY A 272 -6.02 -18.47 7.77
N ASP A 273 -5.98 -19.28 6.72
CA ASP A 273 -4.89 -20.26 6.49
C ASP A 273 -3.60 -19.55 6.06
N PHE A 274 -2.46 -19.94 6.65
CA PHE A 274 -1.15 -19.36 6.31
C PHE A 274 -0.68 -19.73 4.91
N LYS A 275 -1.19 -20.83 4.33
CA LYS A 275 -0.87 -21.26 2.95
C LYS A 275 -1.65 -20.52 1.88
N ALA A 276 -2.54 -19.59 2.26
CA ALA A 276 -3.39 -18.89 1.31
C ALA A 276 -2.75 -17.63 0.70
N TYR A 277 -1.60 -17.17 1.22
CA TYR A 277 -1.04 -15.86 0.91
C TYR A 277 0.28 -15.95 0.15
N SER A 278 0.47 -15.07 -0.83
CA SER A 278 1.71 -14.96 -1.63
C SER A 278 2.91 -14.38 -0.88
N ILE A 279 2.74 -14.15 0.42
CA ILE A 279 3.73 -13.63 1.35
C ILE A 279 3.78 -14.49 2.61
N ASN A 280 4.93 -14.52 3.26
CA ASN A 280 5.06 -15.16 4.56
C ASN A 280 4.25 -14.39 5.60
N THR A 281 3.55 -15.11 6.47
CA THR A 281 2.77 -14.50 7.56
C THR A 281 2.95 -15.30 8.85
N ARG A 282 2.75 -14.65 10.00
CA ARG A 282 2.82 -15.28 11.32
C ARG A 282 1.47 -15.26 12.04
N PRO A 283 1.13 -16.27 12.86
CA PRO A 283 -0.10 -16.24 13.65
C PRO A 283 -0.13 -15.07 14.63
N VAL A 284 -1.33 -14.56 14.93
CA VAL A 284 -1.53 -13.69 16.10
C VAL A 284 -1.41 -14.55 17.36
N SER A 285 -0.55 -14.15 18.30
CA SER A 285 -0.34 -14.94 19.51
C SER A 285 -1.60 -14.99 20.39
N ARG A 286 -1.92 -16.20 20.86
CA ARG A 286 -2.98 -16.44 21.85
C ARG A 286 -2.49 -16.19 23.28
N ASN A 287 -1.18 -16.22 23.52
CA ASN A 287 -0.61 -15.98 24.83
C ASN A 287 -0.68 -14.48 25.16
N PRO A 288 -1.38 -14.08 26.24
CA PRO A 288 -1.49 -12.68 26.65
C PRO A 288 -0.16 -11.95 26.78
N CYS A 289 0.89 -12.65 27.23
CA CYS A 289 2.20 -12.06 27.43
C CYS A 289 2.93 -11.71 26.13
N GLN A 290 2.63 -12.43 25.05
CA GLN A 290 3.23 -12.24 23.73
C GLN A 290 2.49 -11.22 22.87
N LYS A 291 1.28 -10.80 23.28
CA LYS A 291 0.53 -9.79 22.55
C LYS A 291 1.26 -8.44 22.63
N PRO A 292 1.46 -7.74 21.50
CA PRO A 292 2.04 -6.41 21.52
C PRO A 292 1.05 -5.40 22.09
N PHE A 293 1.61 -4.34 22.68
CA PHE A 293 0.88 -3.10 22.92
C PHE A 293 0.91 -2.27 21.64
N ILE A 294 -0.26 -1.87 21.17
CA ILE A 294 -0.43 -1.15 19.91
C ILE A 294 -0.69 0.32 20.24
N PHE A 295 0.00 1.20 19.53
CA PHE A 295 -0.20 2.64 19.58
C PHE A 295 -0.46 3.13 18.15
N TYR A 296 -1.60 3.77 17.91
CA TYR A 296 -1.93 4.30 16.59
C TYR A 296 -1.53 5.77 16.49
N LEU A 297 -1.17 6.21 15.28
CA LEU A 297 -0.86 7.61 15.03
C LEU A 297 -2.01 8.51 15.51
N SER A 298 -1.72 9.39 16.46
CA SER A 298 -2.67 10.38 16.97
C SER A 298 -2.45 11.74 16.32
N ASN A 299 -1.20 12.16 16.20
CA ASN A 299 -0.79 13.48 15.70
C ASN A 299 0.59 13.41 15.04
N VAL A 300 0.84 14.28 14.06
CA VAL A 300 2.14 14.45 13.42
C VAL A 300 2.36 15.90 13.02
N ARG A 301 3.57 16.40 13.24
CA ARG A 301 3.96 17.77 12.90
C ARG A 301 5.40 17.85 12.42
N LEU A 302 5.72 18.93 11.71
CA LEU A 302 7.09 19.29 11.36
C LEU A 302 7.65 20.21 12.46
N ASP A 303 8.80 19.84 13.01
CA ASP A 303 9.63 20.67 13.88
C ASP A 303 10.60 21.43 12.97
N HIS A 304 10.23 22.68 12.64
CA HIS A 304 10.95 23.52 11.68
C HIS A 304 12.36 23.90 12.16
N GLU A 305 12.55 24.10 13.47
CA GLU A 305 13.85 24.47 14.04
C GLU A 305 14.90 23.36 13.85
N LYS A 306 14.46 22.10 13.95
CA LYS A 306 15.33 20.92 13.88
C LYS A 306 15.19 20.14 12.59
N ASN A 307 14.44 20.67 11.62
CA ASN A 307 14.13 20.05 10.33
C ASN A 307 13.78 18.55 10.44
N ARG A 308 12.84 18.22 11.33
CA ARG A 308 12.47 16.83 11.61
C ARG A 308 10.97 16.68 11.82
N THR A 309 10.43 15.52 11.50
CA THR A 309 9.07 15.15 11.85
C THR A 309 9.00 14.69 13.31
N VAL A 310 7.92 15.08 13.99
CA VAL A 310 7.55 14.61 15.32
C VAL A 310 6.18 13.99 15.22
N SER A 311 6.10 12.68 15.48
CA SER A 311 4.85 11.91 15.41
C SER A 311 4.53 11.33 16.77
N GLN A 312 3.28 11.47 17.19
CA GLN A 312 2.76 10.94 18.43
C GLN A 312 1.81 9.78 18.13
N TYR A 313 1.91 8.72 18.92
CA TYR A 313 1.10 7.51 18.80
C TYR A 313 0.43 7.25 20.14
N ALA A 314 -0.90 7.23 20.17
CA ALA A 314 -1.69 7.01 21.37
C ALA A 314 -1.98 5.53 21.58
N MET A 315 -1.95 5.07 22.83
CA MET A 315 -2.18 3.68 23.19
C MET A 315 -3.60 3.24 22.83
N TYR A 316 -3.71 2.13 22.10
CA TYR A 316 -4.99 1.46 21.91
C TYR A 316 -5.28 0.56 23.12
N ARG A 317 -6.18 1.03 23.98
CA ARG A 317 -6.53 0.36 25.24
C ARG A 317 -7.54 -0.75 25.00
N VAL A 318 -7.06 -1.99 24.92
CA VAL A 318 -7.88 -3.20 24.96
C VAL A 318 -7.75 -3.91 26.31
N PRO A 319 -8.81 -4.59 26.80
CA PRO A 319 -8.73 -5.39 28.01
C PRO A 319 -7.56 -6.38 27.96
N GLN A 320 -6.61 -6.23 28.86
CA GLN A 320 -5.43 -7.08 28.94
C GLN A 320 -5.70 -8.25 29.88
N LEU A 321 -5.43 -9.47 29.39
CA LEU A 321 -5.38 -10.64 30.25
C LEU A 321 -4.08 -10.61 31.06
N ALA A 322 -4.14 -11.16 32.28
CA ALA A 322 -2.99 -11.18 33.18
C ALA A 322 -1.78 -11.88 32.55
N CYS A 323 -0.63 -11.21 32.61
CA CYS A 323 0.65 -11.76 32.16
C CYS A 323 1.57 -12.02 33.35
N LYS A 324 2.10 -13.24 33.45
CA LYS A 324 3.00 -13.67 34.54
C LYS A 324 4.48 -13.39 34.29
N TRP A 325 4.84 -12.87 33.12
CA TRP A 325 6.25 -12.56 32.82
C TRP A 325 6.76 -11.42 33.69
N LYS A 326 7.93 -11.63 34.30
CA LYS A 326 8.67 -10.61 35.06
C LYS A 326 9.45 -9.68 34.11
N ILE A 327 8.75 -9.09 33.16
CA ILE A 327 9.26 -8.11 32.19
C ILE A 327 8.49 -6.81 32.40
N ALA A 328 9.16 -5.67 32.26
CA ALA A 328 8.53 -4.36 32.40
C ALA A 328 7.27 -4.28 31.53
N ASN A 329 6.21 -3.68 32.07
CA ASN A 329 4.90 -3.65 31.44
C ASN A 329 4.67 -2.29 30.75
N PRO A 330 4.49 -2.23 29.42
CA PRO A 330 4.15 -0.99 28.72
C PRO A 330 2.76 -0.40 29.03
N VAL A 331 1.94 -1.04 29.88
CA VAL A 331 0.53 -0.66 30.13
C VAL A 331 0.34 0.77 30.65
N ASP A 332 1.34 1.33 31.33
CA ASP A 332 1.27 2.66 31.91
C ASP A 332 1.64 3.78 30.92
N LEU A 333 2.07 3.42 29.70
CA LEU A 333 2.36 4.39 28.65
C LEU A 333 1.05 4.87 28.01
N ASP A 334 0.85 6.18 27.98
CA ASP A 334 -0.28 6.77 27.27
C ASP A 334 0.04 7.01 25.80
N TYR A 335 1.28 7.42 25.51
CA TYR A 335 1.74 7.71 24.15
C TYR A 335 3.22 7.41 23.92
N VAL A 336 3.55 7.20 22.65
CA VAL A 336 4.92 7.12 22.13
C VAL A 336 5.14 8.33 21.23
N GLU A 337 6.24 9.05 21.40
CA GLU A 337 6.69 10.06 20.46
C GLU A 337 7.89 9.56 19.66
N VAL A 338 7.84 9.77 18.35
CA VAL A 338 8.88 9.40 17.41
C VAL A 338 9.38 10.64 16.70
N TYR A 339 10.70 10.86 16.77
CA TYR A 339 11.41 11.94 16.12
C TYR A 339 12.23 11.38 14.96
N LYS A 340 11.90 11.79 13.74
CA LYS A 340 12.52 11.31 12.50
C LYS A 340 12.91 12.49 11.61
N PRO A 341 14.18 12.64 11.21
CA PRO A 341 14.58 13.58 10.17
C PRO A 341 13.78 13.33 8.89
N ALA A 342 13.36 14.40 8.22
CA ALA A 342 12.77 14.27 6.91
C ALA A 342 13.87 13.87 5.91
N ASP A 343 13.68 12.76 5.19
CA ASP A 343 14.62 12.33 4.15
C ASP A 343 13.84 12.06 2.86
N PRO A 344 13.66 13.08 2.01
CA PRO A 344 13.00 12.90 0.72
C PRO A 344 13.84 12.03 -0.23
N ASN A 345 15.09 11.69 0.10
CA ASN A 345 15.99 10.87 -0.70
C ASN A 345 16.22 9.48 -0.10
N LEU A 346 15.34 9.05 0.80
CA LEU A 346 15.44 7.78 1.54
C LEU A 346 15.72 6.57 0.63
N TRP A 347 15.16 6.56 -0.58
CA TRP A 347 15.24 5.43 -1.52
C TRP A 347 16.35 5.55 -2.55
N ASP A 348 17.16 6.61 -2.50
CA ASP A 348 18.28 6.81 -3.43
C ASP A 348 19.58 6.21 -2.87
N ARG A 349 19.48 5.52 -1.74
CA ARG A 349 20.58 4.98 -0.92
C ARG A 349 20.26 3.54 -0.51
N CYS A 350 21.28 2.70 -0.33
CA CYS A 350 21.10 1.36 0.23
C CYS A 350 20.52 1.42 1.65
N TYR A 351 19.79 0.37 2.00
CA TYR A 351 18.94 0.35 3.17
C TYR A 351 19.62 -0.35 4.34
N MET A 352 19.77 0.32 5.49
CA MET A 352 20.37 -0.27 6.71
C MET A 352 19.37 -0.30 7.86
N ASN A 353 19.28 -1.42 8.59
CA ASN A 353 18.41 -1.50 9.78
C ASN A 353 18.98 -0.67 10.94
N CYS A 354 18.07 -0.03 11.70
CA CYS A 354 18.29 0.93 12.78
C CYS A 354 19.52 0.67 13.67
N SER A 355 20.29 1.72 13.97
CA SER A 355 21.22 1.77 15.11
C SER A 355 20.72 2.85 16.07
N LEU A 356 20.00 2.48 17.15
CA LEU A 356 19.58 3.50 18.12
C LEU A 356 19.44 3.10 19.60
N ILE A 357 19.78 4.09 20.43
CA ILE A 357 19.70 4.21 21.89
C ILE A 357 18.34 4.84 22.28
N LEU A 358 17.52 4.14 23.06
CA LEU A 358 16.36 4.73 23.73
C LEU A 358 16.82 5.65 24.88
N LEU A 359 16.34 6.90 24.88
CA LEU A 359 16.48 7.82 26.00
C LEU A 359 15.09 8.07 26.59
N LEU A 360 14.93 7.80 27.88
CA LEU A 360 13.74 8.21 28.62
C LEU A 360 14.06 9.39 29.50
N THR A 361 13.17 10.37 29.46
CA THR A 361 13.03 11.34 30.54
C THR A 361 12.06 10.79 31.57
N LEU A 362 12.55 10.63 32.80
CA LEU A 362 11.78 10.29 34.00
C LEU A 362 10.71 11.36 34.25
N GLY A 363 9.43 10.97 34.33
CA GLY A 363 8.35 11.79 34.89
C GLY A 363 7.02 11.82 34.12
N CYS A 364 7.00 11.54 32.82
CA CYS A 364 5.77 11.54 32.01
C CYS A 364 5.48 10.13 31.45
N LYS A 365 4.21 9.75 31.30
CA LYS A 365 3.73 8.46 30.75
C LYS A 365 3.99 8.31 29.24
N THR A 366 5.20 8.67 28.82
CA THR A 366 5.62 8.93 27.44
C THR A 366 6.89 8.15 27.12
N LEU A 367 6.92 7.48 25.98
CA LEU A 367 8.15 6.90 25.43
C LEU A 367 8.68 7.78 24.29
N LEU A 368 9.92 8.26 24.40
CA LEU A 368 10.59 9.03 23.35
C LEU A 368 11.49 8.10 22.51
N ILE A 369 11.31 8.14 21.19
CA ILE A 369 12.13 7.42 20.22
C ILE A 369 12.73 8.47 19.30
N SER A 370 14.03 8.76 19.45
CA SER A 370 14.70 9.79 18.64
C SER A 370 15.47 9.17 17.47
N ARG A 371 15.89 9.95 16.46
CA ARG A 371 16.86 9.53 15.43
C ARG A 371 16.51 8.22 14.69
N LEU A 372 15.25 7.95 14.36
CA LEU A 372 14.92 6.84 13.43
C LEU A 372 15.47 7.17 12.04
N VAL A 373 16.74 6.86 11.82
CA VAL A 373 17.45 7.04 10.56
C VAL A 373 18.17 5.75 10.26
N ARG A 374 17.85 5.18 9.10
CA ARG A 374 18.60 4.11 8.48
C ARG A 374 19.80 4.76 7.77
N TYR A 375 20.97 4.78 8.41
CA TYR A 375 22.20 5.30 7.78
C TYR A 375 22.90 4.21 6.95
N MET A 376 23.23 4.50 5.69
CA MET A 376 24.34 3.80 5.03
C MET A 376 25.68 4.29 5.57
N ILE A 377 26.63 3.36 5.67
CA ILE A 377 28.05 3.66 5.62
C ILE A 377 28.38 3.96 4.14
N PRO A 378 29.05 5.07 3.79
CA PRO A 378 29.57 5.26 2.45
C PRO A 378 30.54 4.12 2.11
N ILE A 379 30.36 3.47 0.94
CA ILE A 379 31.32 2.49 0.41
C ILE A 379 32.61 3.22 0.04
#